data_AF-A0AAQ2G6X1-F1
#
_entry.id   AF-A0AAQ2G6X1-F1
#
_cell.length_a   1.000
_cell.length_b   1.000
_cell.length_c   1.000
_cell.angle_alpha   90.00
_cell.angle_beta   90.00
_cell.angle_gamma   90.00
#
_symmetry.space_group_name_H-M   'P 1'
#
loop_
_entity.id
_entity.type
_entity.pdbx_description
1 polymer ?
#
loop_
_entity_poly.entity_id
_entity_poly.type
_entity_poly.pdbx_seq_one_letter_code
_entity_poly.pdbx_strand_id
1 'polypeptide(L)'
;SYLLSLATAGNYPVLAAGILPCFWVYDDVGTRLKAAVGDLSTHPYGDWIATYGDPDFTAATDTARDIVDHLADQASPGTLARMHTAFHRATQYEWMFWDAAHRQETWPI
;
A
#
# COMPACT_ATOMS: atom_id res chain seq x y z
N SER A 1 -14.15 6.77 6.66
CA SER A 1 -13.27 6.21 5.60
C SER A 1 -12.88 4.78 5.96
N TYR A 2 -12.41 3.98 4.99
CA TYR A 2 -12.24 2.53 5.14
C TYR A 2 -11.23 2.12 6.24
N LEU A 3 -10.01 2.64 6.23
CA LEU A 3 -8.99 2.32 7.26
C LEU A 3 -9.44 2.70 8.67
N LEU A 4 -10.13 3.84 8.83
CA LEU A 4 -10.71 4.23 10.11
C LEU A 4 -11.72 3.20 10.61
N SER A 5 -12.55 2.63 9.71
CA SER A 5 -13.52 1.60 10.10
C SER A 5 -12.83 0.32 10.60
N LEU A 6 -11.70 -0.07 9.99
CA LEU A 6 -10.90 -1.21 10.45
C LEU A 6 -10.28 -0.94 11.82
N ALA A 7 -9.78 0.28 12.04
CA ALA A 7 -9.22 0.69 13.32
C ALA A 7 -10.28 0.68 14.44
N THR A 8 -11.47 1.21 14.18
CA THR A 8 -12.56 1.24 15.16
C THR A 8 -13.18 -0.14 15.44
N ALA A 9 -13.04 -1.09 14.51
CA ALA A 9 -13.50 -2.47 14.71
C ALA A 9 -12.62 -3.26 15.70
N GLY A 10 -11.48 -2.71 16.14
CA GLY A 10 -10.66 -3.28 17.22
C GLY A 10 -9.91 -4.56 16.84
N ASN A 11 -9.68 -4.82 15.55
CA ASN A 11 -8.95 -6.00 15.09
C ASN A 11 -7.63 -5.61 14.43
N TYR A 12 -6.56 -5.62 15.22
CA TYR A 12 -5.23 -5.19 14.79
C TYR A 12 -4.68 -5.97 13.58
N PRO A 13 -4.73 -7.32 13.51
CA PRO A 13 -4.31 -8.06 12.32
C PRO A 13 -5.00 -7.59 11.03
N VAL A 14 -6.31 -7.34 11.10
CA VAL A 14 -7.09 -6.89 9.93
C VAL A 14 -6.77 -5.45 9.56
N LEU A 15 -6.52 -4.58 10.53
CA LEU A 15 -6.04 -3.22 10.26
C LEU A 15 -4.66 -3.24 9.60
N ALA A 16 -3.71 -4.01 10.15
CA ALA A 16 -2.35 -4.12 9.61
C ALA A 16 -2.38 -4.62 8.14
N ALA A 17 -3.17 -5.66 7.87
CA ALA A 17 -3.38 -6.15 6.51
C ALA A 17 -4.04 -5.11 5.58
N GLY A 18 -4.93 -4.26 6.11
CA GLY A 18 -5.55 -3.17 5.36
C GLY A 18 -4.60 -2.00 5.07
N ILE A 19 -3.56 -1.78 5.88
CA ILE A 19 -2.55 -0.74 5.65
C ILE A 19 -1.49 -1.22 4.66
N LEU A 20 -1.10 -2.49 4.71
CA LEU A 20 0.02 -3.03 3.93
C LEU A 20 0.06 -2.64 2.45
N PRO A 21 -1.06 -2.57 1.69
CA PRO A 21 -1.03 -2.14 0.29
C PRO A 21 -0.39 -0.78 0.05
N CYS A 22 -0.49 0.18 0.99
CA CYS A 22 0.09 1.51 0.79
C CYS A 22 1.63 1.50 0.80
N PHE A 23 2.23 0.55 1.51
CA PHE A 23 3.68 0.32 1.44
C PHE A 23 4.02 -0.47 0.18
N TRP A 24 3.40 -1.63 0.02
CA TRP A 24 3.80 -2.60 -1.00
C TRP A 24 3.56 -2.10 -2.43
N VAL A 25 2.40 -1.49 -2.72
CA VAL A 25 2.11 -0.98 -4.07
C VAL A 25 3.10 0.12 -4.46
N TYR A 26 3.43 1.01 -3.52
CA TYR A 26 4.35 2.12 -3.79
C TYR A 26 5.79 1.63 -3.99
N ASP A 27 6.26 0.70 -3.16
CA ASP A 27 7.59 0.09 -3.30
C ASP A 27 7.74 -0.64 -4.65
N ASP A 28 6.76 -1.47 -5.04
CA ASP A 28 6.78 -2.20 -6.31
C ASP A 28 6.78 -1.24 -7.51
N VAL A 29 5.90 -0.23 -7.51
CA VAL A 29 5.82 0.76 -8.60
C VAL A 29 7.08 1.62 -8.66
N GLY A 30 7.54 2.13 -7.51
CA GLY A 30 8.74 2.97 -7.40
C GLY A 30 9.99 2.25 -7.88
N THR A 31 10.20 1.02 -7.44
CA THR A 31 11.33 0.17 -7.87
C THR A 31 11.30 -0.11 -9.37
N ARG A 32 10.14 -0.48 -9.92
CA ARG A 32 9.98 -0.72 -11.36
C ARG A 32 10.23 0.53 -12.18
N LEU A 33 9.71 1.68 -11.75
CA LEU A 33 9.93 2.95 -12.44
C LEU A 33 11.40 3.34 -12.40
N LYS A 34 12.04 3.32 -11.23
CA LYS A 34 13.47 3.64 -11.09
C LYS A 34 14.34 2.81 -12.04
N ALA A 35 14.05 1.51 -12.15
CA ALA A 35 14.74 0.64 -13.10
C ALA A 35 14.46 0.98 -14.58
N ALA A 36 13.27 1.50 -14.90
CA ALA A 36 12.86 1.83 -16.26
C ALA A 36 13.35 3.22 -16.74
N VAL A 37 13.37 4.24 -15.86
CA VAL A 37 13.66 5.62 -16.27
C VAL A 37 15.15 5.97 -16.24
N GLY A 38 15.94 5.31 -15.38
CA GLY A 38 17.38 5.54 -15.28
C GLY A 38 17.73 6.88 -14.63
N ASP A 39 18.07 7.90 -15.42
CA ASP A 39 18.47 9.22 -14.91
C ASP A 39 17.26 10.04 -14.43
N LEU A 40 17.24 10.35 -13.14
CA LEU A 40 16.18 11.12 -12.49
C LEU A 40 16.49 12.61 -12.36
N SER A 41 17.71 13.06 -12.68
CA SER A 41 18.20 14.42 -12.38
C SER A 41 17.38 15.55 -13.02
N THR A 42 16.75 15.28 -14.17
CA THR A 42 15.89 16.22 -14.89
C THR A 42 14.46 15.71 -15.04
N HIS A 43 14.13 14.57 -14.43
CA HIS A 43 12.84 13.94 -14.61
C HIS A 43 11.77 14.67 -13.79
N PRO A 44 10.62 15.07 -14.37
CA PRO A 44 9.60 15.87 -13.67
C PRO A 44 8.98 15.17 -12.45
N TYR A 45 9.10 13.84 -12.38
CA TYR A 45 8.66 13.02 -11.24
C TYR A 45 9.84 12.36 -10.49
N GLY A 46 11.06 12.89 -10.66
CA GLY A 46 12.29 12.30 -10.14
C GLY A 46 12.26 12.05 -8.64
N ASP A 47 11.84 13.04 -7.85
CA ASP A 47 11.77 12.94 -6.39
C ASP A 47 10.82 11.83 -5.91
N TRP A 48 9.66 11.69 -6.56
CA TRP A 48 8.67 10.67 -6.22
C TRP A 48 9.22 9.27 -6.53
N ILE A 49 9.80 9.08 -7.71
CA ILE A 49 10.40 7.80 -8.12
C ILE A 49 11.61 7.46 -7.24
N ALA A 50 12.43 8.45 -6.91
CA ALA A 50 13.58 8.27 -6.03
C ALA A 50 13.14 7.82 -4.63
N THR A 51 12.09 8.42 -4.08
CA THR A 51 11.56 8.08 -2.75
C THR A 51 11.05 6.65 -2.67
N TYR A 52 10.18 6.25 -3.60
CA TYR A 52 9.53 4.93 -3.53
C TYR A 52 10.33 3.80 -4.16
N GLY A 53 11.35 4.12 -4.96
CA GLY A 53 12.38 3.17 -5.40
C GLY A 53 13.63 3.22 -4.53
N ASP A 54 13.57 3.80 -3.33
CA ASP A 54 14.68 3.84 -2.39
C ASP A 54 14.79 2.52 -1.60
N PRO A 55 16.00 1.94 -1.44
CA PRO A 55 16.19 0.75 -0.62
C PRO A 55 15.69 0.87 0.82
N ASP A 56 15.71 2.06 1.42
CA ASP A 56 15.19 2.28 2.78
C ASP A 56 13.65 2.15 2.81
N PHE A 57 12.97 2.56 1.74
CA PHE A 57 11.51 2.35 1.61
C PHE A 57 11.18 0.87 1.39
N THR A 58 11.99 0.14 0.62
CA THR A 58 11.87 -1.31 0.48
C THR A 58 12.04 -2.01 1.82
N ALA A 59 13.04 -1.62 2.63
CA ALA A 59 13.26 -2.19 3.96
C ALA A 59 12.07 -1.92 4.92
N ALA A 60 11.48 -0.73 4.85
CA ALA A 60 10.26 -0.40 5.60
C ALA A 60 9.05 -1.24 5.15
N THR A 61 8.94 -1.48 3.84
CA THR A 61 7.90 -2.33 3.25
C THR A 61 8.05 -3.79 3.69
N ASP A 62 9.26 -4.34 3.65
CA ASP A 62 9.53 -5.69 4.15
C ASP A 62 9.23 -5.83 5.64
N THR A 63 9.57 -4.82 6.45
CA THR A 63 9.17 -4.78 7.87
C THR A 63 7.65 -4.84 8.05
N ALA A 64 6.89 -4.09 7.24
CA ALA A 64 5.43 -4.11 7.28
C ALA A 64 4.87 -5.49 6.88
N ARG A 65 5.49 -6.16 5.89
CA ARG A 65 5.12 -7.52 5.46
C ARG A 65 5.38 -8.53 6.57
N ASP A 66 6.56 -8.49 7.20
CA ASP A 66 6.91 -9.38 8.30
C ASP A 66 5.93 -9.25 9.49
N ILE A 67 5.51 -8.02 9.80
CA ILE A 67 4.49 -7.79 10.84
C ILE A 67 3.16 -8.47 10.47
N VAL A 68 2.72 -8.31 9.22
CA VAL A 68 1.45 -8.91 8.77
C VAL A 68 1.53 -10.42 8.72
N ASP A 69 2.64 -10.98 8.26
CA ASP A 69 2.89 -12.42 8.21
C ASP A 69 2.89 -13.02 9.63
N HIS A 70 3.59 -12.39 10.59
CA HIS A 70 3.56 -12.82 11.99
C HIS A 70 2.15 -12.81 12.60
N LEU A 71 1.34 -11.81 12.27
CA LEU A 71 -0.05 -11.72 12.71
C LEU A 71 -0.94 -12.78 12.05
N ALA A 72 -0.66 -13.11 10.79
CA ALA A 72 -1.38 -14.14 10.02
C ALA A 72 -1.12 -15.53 10.59
N ASP A 73 0.12 -15.84 10.98
CA ASP A 73 0.50 -17.13 11.59
C ASP A 73 -0.25 -17.43 12.90
N GLN A 74 -0.63 -16.39 13.63
CA GLN A 74 -1.37 -16.51 14.90
C GLN A 74 -2.88 -16.32 14.74
N ALA A 75 -3.35 -15.99 13.53
CA ALA A 75 -4.73 -15.65 13.29
C ALA A 75 -5.61 -16.91 13.26
N SER A 76 -6.81 -16.82 13.86
CA SER A 76 -7.86 -17.79 13.57
C SER A 76 -8.20 -17.78 12.07
N PRO A 77 -8.74 -18.88 11.50
CA PRO A 77 -9.15 -18.92 10.10
C PRO A 77 -10.11 -17.77 9.71
N GLY A 78 -11.01 -17.37 10.63
CA GLY A 78 -11.92 -16.25 10.42
C GLY A 78 -11.22 -14.89 10.40
N THR A 79 -10.20 -14.69 11.24
CA THR A 79 -9.38 -13.48 11.22
C THR A 79 -8.54 -13.41 9.94
N LEU A 80 -7.91 -14.52 9.55
CA LEU A 80 -7.09 -14.60 8.35
C LEU A 80 -7.90 -14.28 7.08
N ALA A 81 -9.11 -14.82 6.96
CA ALA A 81 -10.03 -14.49 5.87
C ALA A 81 -10.37 -12.99 5.82
N ARG A 82 -10.54 -12.36 6.99
CA ARG A 82 -10.77 -10.91 7.08
C ARG A 82 -9.52 -10.09 6.76
N MET A 83 -8.33 -10.57 7.09
CA MET A 83 -7.05 -9.94 6.69
C MET A 83 -6.92 -9.92 5.16
N HIS A 84 -7.16 -11.06 4.49
CA HIS A 84 -7.15 -11.12 3.02
C HIS A 84 -8.19 -10.17 2.40
N THR A 85 -9.40 -10.13 2.96
CA THR A 85 -10.45 -9.20 2.51
C THR A 85 -10.00 -7.75 2.67
N ALA A 86 -9.36 -7.42 3.80
CA ALA A 86 -8.89 -6.07 4.08
C ALA A 86 -7.80 -5.62 3.12
N PHE A 87 -6.78 -6.47 2.93
CA PHE A 87 -5.70 -6.26 1.98
C PHE A 87 -6.25 -6.05 0.56
N HIS A 88 -7.05 -6.99 0.06
CA HIS A 88 -7.61 -6.92 -1.29
C HIS A 88 -8.41 -5.64 -1.53
N ARG A 89 -9.27 -5.25 -0.58
CA ARG A 89 -10.07 -4.03 -0.68
C ARG A 89 -9.19 -2.77 -0.66
N ALA A 90 -8.17 -2.73 0.20
CA ALA A 90 -7.24 -1.60 0.24
C ALA A 90 -6.41 -1.50 -1.05
N THR A 91 -5.97 -2.60 -1.64
CA THR A 91 -5.31 -2.61 -2.96
C THR A 91 -6.24 -2.08 -4.07
N GLN A 92 -7.54 -2.41 -4.03
CA GLN A 92 -8.51 -1.81 -4.95
C GLN A 92 -8.60 -0.29 -4.77
N TYR A 93 -8.54 0.21 -3.53
CA TYR A 93 -8.52 1.65 -3.28
C TYR A 93 -7.24 2.33 -3.76
N GLU A 94 -6.08 1.68 -3.70
CA GLU A 94 -4.85 2.21 -4.32
C GLU A 94 -5.03 2.38 -5.83
N TRP A 95 -5.58 1.37 -6.52
CA TRP A 95 -5.89 1.50 -7.95
C TRP A 95 -6.88 2.65 -8.23
N MET A 96 -7.95 2.75 -7.44
CA MET A 96 -8.93 3.84 -7.56
C MET A 96 -8.31 5.20 -7.29
N PHE A 97 -7.34 5.30 -6.36
CA PHE A 97 -6.63 6.53 -6.07
C PHE A 97 -5.86 7.04 -7.30
N TRP A 98 -5.13 6.15 -7.98
CA TRP A 98 -4.44 6.47 -9.23
C TRP A 98 -5.41 6.85 -10.36
N ASP A 99 -6.50 6.09 -10.53
CA ASP A 99 -7.52 6.33 -11.56
C ASP A 99 -8.25 7.67 -11.33
N ALA A 100 -8.59 7.99 -10.08
CA ALA A 100 -9.22 9.25 -9.70
C ALA A 100 -8.32 10.45 -10.01
N ALA A 101 -7.02 10.36 -9.67
CA ALA A 101 -6.05 11.41 -10.02
C ALA A 101 -5.91 11.57 -11.54
N HIS A 102 -5.84 10.46 -12.28
CA HIS A 102 -5.73 10.47 -13.74
C HIS A 102 -6.95 11.09 -14.42
N ARG A 103 -8.15 10.78 -13.93
CA ARG A 103 -9.42 11.34 -14.42
C ARG A 103 -9.74 12.72 -13.86
N GLN A 104 -8.90 13.22 -12.95
CA GLN A 104 -9.15 14.44 -12.18
C GLN A 104 -10.55 14.44 -11.55
N GLU A 105 -10.89 13.32 -10.91
CA GLU A 105 -12.22 13.07 -10.37
C GLU A 105 -12.66 14.22 -9.45
N THR A 106 -13.83 14.78 -9.75
CA THR A 106 -14.46 15.82 -8.95
C THR A 106 -15.68 15.27 -8.25
N TRP A 107 -15.96 15.81 -7.07
CA TRP A 107 -17.22 15.57 -6.40
C TRP A 107 -18.33 16.34 -7.14
N PRO A 108 -19.44 15.69 -7.50
CA PRO A 108 -20.51 16.30 -8.31
C PRO A 108 -21.40 17.28 -7.52
N ILE A 109 -21.00 17.69 -6.32
CA ILE A 109 -21.72 18.60 -5.42
C ILE A 109 -20.82 19.71 -4.90
#